data_AF-A0A1V5GFU5-F1
#
_entry.id   AF-A0A1V5GFU5-F1
#
_cell.length_a   1.000
_cell.length_b   1.000
_cell.length_c   1.000
_cell.angle_alpha   90.00
_cell.angle_beta   90.00
_cell.angle_gamma   90.00
#
_symmetry.space_group_name_H-M   'P 1'
#
loop_
_entity.id
_entity.type
_entity.pdbx_description
1 polymer ?
#
loop_
_entity_poly.entity_id
_entity_poly.type
_entity_poly.pdbx_seq_one_letter_code
_entity_poly.pdbx_strand_id
1 'polypeptide(L)'
;MSRDPAKSRPLSENVKRMMWLERAAPRNQNVLNAQRVWTENDTIYCQKQGKLFMEAAAMGFPMSSFVPLYMTSQLAGVIDYNFSSSNGVGSALEDLLQIPALMQNPRSIIESLYWIEEILEDADETDNKSMLLAHAYEADMKHTPKALLALPETENSDIDDLSYAYWLGYIYRCECIMHDESSRMVYSAFTEDIMRKAYTDVVNSPMNDRNLSDCAKEICADLDRLLVEKIWPEKKHRKYM
;
A
#
# COMPACT_ATOMS: atom_id res chain seq x y z
N MET A 1 7.08 18.00 -21.01
CA MET A 1 7.49 16.63 -20.62
C MET A 1 6.76 16.30 -19.33
N SER A 2 5.66 15.54 -19.44
CA SER A 2 4.82 15.11 -18.33
C SER A 2 5.64 14.31 -17.32
N ARG A 3 5.72 14.83 -16.09
CA ARG A 3 6.23 14.08 -14.94
C ARG A 3 5.03 13.38 -14.33
N ASP A 4 4.82 12.16 -14.81
CA ASP A 4 3.99 11.15 -14.15
C ASP A 4 4.19 11.23 -12.62
N PRO A 5 3.16 11.58 -11.84
CA PRO A 5 3.28 11.69 -10.38
C PRO A 5 3.56 10.34 -9.71
N ALA A 6 3.36 9.21 -10.40
CA ALA A 6 3.82 7.88 -9.96
C ALA A 6 5.33 7.68 -10.14
N LYS A 7 5.99 8.51 -10.97
CA LYS A 7 7.46 8.64 -10.98
C LYS A 7 7.89 9.59 -9.87
N SER A 8 7.74 9.14 -8.63
CA SER A 8 8.38 9.78 -7.48
C SER A 8 9.85 10.06 -7.81
N ARG A 9 10.37 11.24 -7.44
CA ARG A 9 11.80 11.57 -7.54
C ARG A 9 12.60 10.35 -7.04
N PRO A 10 13.63 9.89 -7.77
CA PRO A 10 14.46 8.80 -7.28
C PRO A 10 14.87 9.13 -5.84
N LEU A 11 14.69 8.15 -4.94
CA LEU A 11 15.01 8.29 -3.51
C LEU A 11 16.35 9.02 -3.40
N SER A 12 16.38 10.09 -2.61
CA SER A 12 17.63 10.82 -2.44
C SER A 12 18.70 9.87 -1.91
N GLU A 13 19.97 10.09 -2.26
CA GLU A 13 21.07 9.22 -1.80
C GLU A 13 21.11 9.09 -0.26
N ASN A 14 20.65 10.12 0.46
CA ASN A 14 20.51 10.06 1.92
C ASN A 14 19.37 9.15 2.38
N VAL A 15 18.21 9.19 1.72
CA VAL A 15 17.09 8.29 2.03
C VAL A 15 17.47 6.84 1.71
N LYS A 16 18.13 6.60 0.58
CA LYS A 16 18.70 5.28 0.24
C LYS A 16 19.68 4.77 1.31
N ARG A 17 20.54 5.65 1.84
CA ARG A 17 21.52 5.33 2.89
C ARG A 17 20.86 5.08 4.25
N MET A 18 19.81 5.82 4.60
CA MET A 18 19.06 5.60 5.85
C MET A 18 18.26 4.30 5.79
N MET A 19 17.55 4.04 4.68
CA MET A 19 16.89 2.76 4.43
C MET A 19 17.89 1.59 4.44
N TRP A 20 19.11 1.78 3.90
CA TRP A 20 20.21 0.81 4.02
C TRP A 20 20.60 0.52 5.48
N LEU A 21 20.79 1.56 6.30
CA LEU A 21 21.18 1.39 7.70
C LEU A 21 20.12 0.70 8.54
N GLU A 22 18.85 1.06 8.39
CA GLU A 22 17.73 0.51 9.18
C GLU A 22 17.30 -0.89 8.73
N ARG A 23 17.31 -1.17 7.41
CA ARG A 23 16.95 -2.49 6.87
C ARG A 23 18.11 -3.50 6.94
N ALA A 24 19.37 -3.07 6.96
CA ALA A 24 20.54 -3.94 7.15
C ALA A 24 20.93 -4.16 8.64
N ALA A 25 20.34 -3.40 9.56
CA ALA A 25 20.60 -3.48 10.99
C ALA A 25 20.31 -4.83 11.67
N PRO A 26 19.42 -5.73 11.20
CA PRO A 26 19.34 -7.09 11.73
C PRO A 26 20.67 -7.87 11.64
N ARG A 27 21.63 -7.39 10.83
CA ARG A 27 22.98 -7.97 10.68
C ARG A 27 24.10 -7.08 11.25
N ASN A 28 23.78 -5.95 11.88
CA ASN A 28 24.77 -5.03 12.45
C ASN A 28 24.43 -4.74 13.92
N GLN A 29 25.18 -5.34 14.85
CA GLN A 29 25.00 -5.19 16.30
C GLN A 29 25.12 -3.74 16.81
N ASN A 30 25.62 -2.82 15.99
CA ASN A 30 25.82 -1.41 16.36
C ASN A 30 24.67 -0.48 15.92
N VAL A 31 23.66 -0.99 15.22
CA VAL A 31 22.46 -0.20 14.87
C VAL A 31 21.32 -0.58 15.81
N LEU A 32 20.93 0.38 16.66
CA LEU A 32 19.72 0.27 17.48
C LEU A 32 18.52 0.40 16.55
N ASN A 33 18.07 -0.70 15.97
CA ASN A 33 16.73 -0.73 15.39
C ASN A 33 15.74 -0.54 16.51
N ALA A 34 14.84 0.44 16.36
CA ALA A 34 13.60 0.44 17.11
C ALA A 34 12.90 -0.89 16.78
N GLN A 35 13.01 -1.88 17.67
CA GLN A 35 12.31 -3.15 17.53
C GLN A 35 10.83 -2.84 17.74
N ARG A 36 10.13 -2.54 16.65
CA ARG A 36 8.69 -2.41 16.66
C ARG A 36 8.12 -3.77 17.07
N VAL A 37 7.45 -3.80 18.21
CA VAL A 37 6.76 -5.01 18.68
C VAL A 37 5.51 -5.16 17.83
N TRP A 38 5.43 -6.27 17.10
CA TRP A 38 4.23 -6.59 16.32
C TRP A 38 3.05 -6.83 17.27
N THR A 39 1.98 -6.06 17.09
CA THR A 39 0.78 -6.13 17.93
C THR A 39 -0.36 -6.87 17.22
N GLU A 40 -1.41 -7.22 17.96
CA GLU A 40 -2.63 -7.78 17.38
C GLU A 40 -3.32 -6.79 16.42
N ASN A 41 -3.25 -5.49 16.72
CA ASN A 41 -3.77 -4.44 15.88
C ASN A 41 -3.11 -4.41 14.50
N ASP A 42 -1.80 -4.66 14.44
CA ASP A 42 -1.06 -4.72 13.17
C ASP A 42 -1.59 -5.83 12.26
N THR A 43 -1.85 -7.01 12.83
CA THR A 43 -2.47 -8.12 12.13
C THR A 43 -3.87 -7.73 11.63
N ILE A 44 -4.68 -7.09 12.47
CA ILE A 44 -6.02 -6.61 12.09
C ILE A 44 -5.94 -5.63 10.92
N TYR A 45 -4.97 -4.72 10.90
CA TYR A 45 -4.81 -3.76 9.81
C TYR A 45 -4.39 -4.42 8.50
N CYS A 46 -3.46 -5.39 8.55
CA CYS A 46 -3.10 -6.17 7.37
C CYS A 46 -4.30 -6.94 6.81
N GLN A 47 -5.08 -7.59 7.69
CA GLN A 47 -6.32 -8.30 7.33
C GLN A 47 -7.35 -7.36 6.68
N LYS A 48 -7.53 -6.15 7.23
CA LYS A 48 -8.48 -5.17 6.69
C LYS A 48 -8.06 -4.69 5.30
N GLN A 49 -6.79 -4.36 5.08
CA GLN A 49 -6.33 -3.97 3.74
C GLN A 49 -6.40 -5.13 2.73
N GLY A 50 -6.07 -6.36 3.16
CA GLY A 50 -6.25 -7.54 2.33
C GLY A 50 -7.71 -7.72 1.89
N LYS A 51 -8.66 -7.63 2.83
CA LYS A 51 -10.09 -7.68 2.51
C LYS A 51 -10.55 -6.57 1.56
N LEU A 52 -9.99 -5.37 1.71
CA LEU A 52 -10.28 -4.26 0.79
C LEU A 52 -9.85 -4.56 -0.64
N PHE A 53 -8.65 -5.10 -0.82
CA PHE A 53 -8.13 -5.43 -2.16
C PHE A 53 -8.90 -6.61 -2.76
N MET A 54 -9.22 -7.61 -1.95
CA MET A 54 -10.08 -8.73 -2.33
C MET A 54 -11.47 -8.25 -2.77
N GLU A 55 -12.08 -7.29 -2.06
CA GLU A 55 -13.37 -6.72 -2.45
C GLU A 55 -13.28 -5.96 -3.78
N ALA A 56 -12.21 -5.21 -4.01
CA ALA A 56 -11.99 -4.54 -5.30
C ALA A 56 -11.84 -5.55 -6.45
N ALA A 57 -11.13 -6.65 -6.23
CA ALA A 57 -11.06 -7.75 -7.19
C ALA A 57 -12.43 -8.40 -7.41
N ALA A 58 -13.21 -8.64 -6.35
CA ALA A 58 -14.56 -9.20 -6.41
C ALA A 58 -15.52 -8.30 -7.21
N MET A 59 -15.42 -6.97 -7.06
CA MET A 59 -16.15 -6.00 -7.87
C MET A 59 -15.77 -6.04 -9.35
N GLY A 60 -14.61 -6.63 -9.70
CA GLY A 60 -14.13 -6.75 -11.08
C GLY A 60 -13.01 -5.77 -11.44
N PHE A 61 -12.43 -5.07 -10.47
CA PHE A 61 -11.28 -4.20 -10.74
C PHE A 61 -9.98 -4.99 -10.82
N PRO A 62 -9.19 -4.85 -11.91
CA PRO A 62 -7.89 -5.48 -11.99
C PRO A 62 -6.91 -4.83 -11.00
N MET A 63 -6.13 -5.64 -10.28
CA MET A 63 -5.16 -5.15 -9.29
C MET A 63 -4.09 -4.24 -9.90
N SER A 64 -3.72 -4.46 -11.17
CA SER A 64 -2.80 -3.58 -11.90
C SER A 64 -3.28 -2.13 -11.99
N SER A 65 -4.60 -1.90 -11.94
CA SER A 65 -5.21 -0.56 -11.96
C SER A 65 -5.59 -0.08 -10.56
N PHE A 66 -6.16 -0.97 -9.75
CA PHE A 66 -6.65 -0.61 -8.41
C PHE A 66 -5.53 -0.29 -7.42
N VAL A 67 -4.44 -1.07 -7.44
CA VAL A 67 -3.33 -0.91 -6.48
C VAL A 67 -2.63 0.44 -6.61
N PRO A 68 -2.18 0.90 -7.80
CA PRO A 68 -1.61 2.24 -7.93
C PRO A 68 -2.57 3.32 -7.45
N LEU A 69 -3.85 3.20 -7.81
CA LEU A 69 -4.89 4.15 -7.40
C LEU A 69 -4.98 4.23 -5.88
N TYR A 70 -5.20 3.10 -5.21
CA TYR A 70 -5.31 3.05 -3.75
C TYR A 70 -4.02 3.51 -3.07
N MET A 71 -2.88 2.88 -3.38
CA MET A 71 -1.63 3.08 -2.65
C MET A 71 -1.06 4.49 -2.78
N THR A 72 -1.43 5.23 -3.82
CA THR A 72 -1.01 6.62 -4.03
C THR A 72 -2.08 7.65 -3.66
N SER A 73 -3.28 7.20 -3.27
CA SER A 73 -4.41 8.06 -2.88
C SER A 73 -4.18 8.84 -1.58
N GLN A 74 -4.92 9.93 -1.41
CA GLN A 74 -4.99 10.64 -0.12
C GLN A 74 -5.62 9.76 0.96
N LEU A 75 -6.56 8.88 0.60
CA LEU A 75 -7.21 7.98 1.54
C LEU A 75 -6.23 7.01 2.18
N ALA A 76 -5.33 6.42 1.39
CA ALA A 76 -4.26 5.59 1.92
C ALA A 76 -3.35 6.41 2.86
N GLY A 77 -3.05 7.67 2.53
CA GLY A 77 -2.29 8.57 3.42
C GLY A 77 -3.00 8.88 4.75
N VAL A 78 -4.33 9.06 4.72
CA VAL A 78 -5.15 9.24 5.93
C VAL A 78 -5.15 7.96 6.78
N ILE A 79 -5.23 6.79 6.13
CA ILE A 79 -5.13 5.48 6.77
C ILE A 79 -3.73 5.31 7.41
N ASP A 80 -2.66 5.65 6.69
CA ASP A 80 -1.27 5.59 7.18
C ASP A 80 -1.06 6.49 8.41
N TYR A 81 -1.57 7.73 8.37
CA TYR A 81 -1.45 8.68 9.48
C TYR A 81 -2.06 8.13 10.78
N ASN A 82 -3.26 7.56 10.70
CA ASN A 82 -3.93 6.98 11.87
C ASN A 82 -3.18 5.78 12.44
N PHE A 83 -2.40 5.06 11.63
CA PHE A 83 -1.55 3.98 12.12
C PHE A 83 -0.27 4.50 12.78
N SER A 84 0.33 5.56 12.23
CA SER A 84 1.50 6.19 12.84
C SER A 84 1.21 6.86 14.20
N SER A 85 0.01 7.44 14.39
CA SER A 85 -0.40 8.09 15.64
C SER A 85 -0.74 7.11 16.77
N SER A 86 -1.18 5.90 16.41
CA SER A 86 -1.54 4.85 17.38
C SER A 86 -0.37 4.33 18.22
N ASN A 87 0.86 4.78 17.93
CA ASN A 87 2.08 4.49 18.69
C ASN A 87 2.34 5.44 19.88
N GLY A 88 1.48 6.43 20.15
CA GLY A 88 1.70 7.31 21.29
C GLY A 88 0.61 8.33 21.51
N VAL A 89 -0.21 8.09 22.54
CA VAL A 89 -1.30 8.96 23.00
C VAL A 89 -2.47 9.00 22.02
N GLY A 90 -3.44 8.12 22.26
CA GLY A 90 -4.76 8.18 21.64
C GLY A 90 -5.33 9.59 21.86
N SER A 91 -5.25 10.39 20.81
CA SER A 91 -5.77 11.74 20.78
C SER A 91 -7.16 11.71 20.15
N ALA A 92 -7.98 12.70 20.47
CA ALA A 92 -9.37 12.82 20.05
C ALA A 92 -9.63 12.69 18.53
N LEU A 93 -8.59 12.73 17.69
CA LEU A 93 -8.68 12.53 16.25
C LEU A 93 -8.85 11.05 15.85
N GLU A 94 -8.31 10.09 16.61
CA GLU A 94 -8.50 8.65 16.36
C GLU A 94 -9.97 8.24 16.58
N ASP A 95 -10.60 8.83 17.60
CA ASP A 95 -12.04 8.71 17.87
C ASP A 95 -12.90 9.45 16.84
N LEU A 96 -12.38 10.51 16.22
CA LEU A 96 -13.08 11.30 15.20
C LEU A 96 -13.03 10.67 13.82
N LEU A 97 -11.92 10.01 13.47
CA LEU A 97 -11.70 9.43 12.15
C LEU A 97 -12.16 7.97 12.06
N GLN A 98 -12.39 7.28 13.17
CA GLN A 98 -12.84 5.86 13.28
C GLN A 98 -12.52 5.03 12.03
N ILE A 99 -11.28 5.07 11.54
CA ILE A 99 -10.87 4.36 10.34
C ILE A 99 -11.08 2.84 10.47
N PRO A 100 -10.99 2.24 11.68
CA PRO A 100 -11.46 0.88 11.88
C PRO A 100 -12.91 0.62 11.44
N ALA A 101 -13.79 1.63 11.49
CA ALA A 101 -15.17 1.62 11.02
C ALA A 101 -15.28 1.90 9.51
N LEU A 102 -14.47 2.79 8.94
CA LEU A 102 -14.41 2.99 7.47
C LEU A 102 -14.04 1.70 6.74
N MET A 103 -13.10 0.94 7.29
CA MET A 103 -12.71 -0.38 6.76
C MET A 103 -13.74 -1.50 7.01
N GLN A 104 -14.87 -1.22 7.68
CA GLN A 104 -15.97 -2.20 7.81
C GLN A 104 -16.80 -2.31 6.53
N ASN A 105 -16.78 -1.28 5.68
CA ASN A 105 -17.44 -1.32 4.38
C ASN A 105 -16.42 -1.06 3.26
N PRO A 106 -15.70 -2.09 2.81
CA PRO A 106 -14.67 -1.94 1.80
C PRO A 106 -15.21 -1.41 0.47
N ARG A 107 -16.46 -1.73 0.11
CA ARG A 107 -17.11 -1.19 -1.09
C ARG A 107 -17.20 0.32 -1.07
N SER A 108 -17.67 0.92 0.03
CA SER A 108 -17.78 2.38 0.13
C SER A 108 -16.42 3.08 0.03
N ILE A 109 -15.35 2.44 0.49
CA ILE A 109 -13.99 2.93 0.28
C ILE A 109 -13.63 2.91 -1.21
N ILE A 110 -13.86 1.78 -1.89
CA ILE A 110 -13.57 1.61 -3.32
C ILE A 110 -14.36 2.63 -4.14
N GLU A 111 -15.65 2.78 -3.86
CA GLU A 111 -16.52 3.75 -4.53
C GLU A 111 -16.02 5.19 -4.31
N SER A 112 -15.64 5.53 -3.09
CA SER A 112 -15.09 6.85 -2.76
C SER A 112 -13.78 7.13 -3.48
N LEU A 113 -12.92 6.12 -3.63
CA LEU A 113 -11.64 6.25 -4.36
C LEU A 113 -11.87 6.59 -5.82
N TYR A 114 -12.78 5.87 -6.49
CA TYR A 114 -13.08 6.13 -7.90
C TYR A 114 -13.83 7.45 -8.09
N TRP A 115 -14.63 7.87 -7.11
CA TRP A 115 -15.27 9.20 -7.13
C TRP A 115 -14.24 10.33 -7.00
N ILE A 116 -13.29 10.19 -6.07
CA ILE A 116 -12.17 11.14 -5.93
C ILE A 116 -11.35 11.17 -7.21
N GLU A 117 -11.03 10.02 -7.80
CA GLU A 117 -10.23 9.96 -9.03
C GLU A 117 -10.91 10.67 -10.19
N GLU A 118 -12.20 10.42 -10.43
CA GLU A 118 -12.95 11.05 -11.52
C GLU A 118 -13.02 12.58 -11.37
N ILE A 119 -13.19 13.09 -10.15
CA ILE A 119 -13.16 14.55 -9.91
C ILE A 119 -11.78 15.15 -10.19
N LEU A 120 -10.72 14.41 -9.87
CA LEU A 120 -9.36 14.88 -10.03
C LEU A 120 -8.81 14.67 -11.44
N GLU A 121 -9.43 13.82 -12.26
CA GLU A 121 -9.05 13.58 -13.66
C GLU A 121 -9.17 14.85 -14.51
N ASP A 122 -10.22 15.65 -14.25
CA ASP A 122 -10.50 16.91 -14.95
C ASP A 122 -9.80 18.13 -14.32
N ALA A 123 -9.05 17.96 -13.23
CA ALA A 123 -8.40 19.05 -12.51
C ALA A 123 -7.09 19.51 -13.17
N ASP A 124 -6.92 20.82 -13.35
CA ASP A 124 -5.67 21.38 -13.87
C ASP A 124 -4.53 21.26 -12.83
N GLU A 125 -3.27 21.23 -13.29
CA GLU A 125 -2.10 21.13 -12.40
C GLU A 125 -2.01 22.29 -11.37
N THR A 126 -2.61 23.44 -11.69
CA THR A 126 -2.65 24.63 -10.83
C THR A 126 -3.81 24.63 -9.83
N ASP A 127 -4.76 23.70 -9.98
CA ASP A 127 -5.96 23.69 -9.15
C ASP A 127 -5.68 23.19 -7.74
N ASN A 128 -6.36 23.80 -6.78
CA ASN A 128 -6.38 23.29 -5.41
C ASN A 128 -7.32 22.07 -5.33
N LYS A 129 -6.73 20.88 -5.48
CA LYS A 129 -7.43 19.59 -5.43
C LYS A 129 -8.31 19.40 -4.19
N SER A 130 -7.90 19.92 -3.04
CA SER A 130 -8.71 19.85 -1.81
C SER A 130 -9.98 20.70 -1.89
N MET A 131 -9.91 21.87 -2.54
CA MET A 131 -11.08 22.73 -2.76
C MET A 131 -12.03 22.12 -3.79
N LEU A 132 -11.50 21.50 -4.85
CA LEU A 132 -12.33 20.79 -5.84
C LEU A 132 -13.15 19.67 -5.20
N LEU A 133 -12.52 18.85 -4.35
CA LEU A 133 -13.20 17.80 -3.61
C LEU A 133 -14.25 18.35 -2.64
N ALA A 134 -13.94 19.44 -1.92
CA ALA A 134 -14.90 20.08 -1.02
C ALA A 134 -16.12 20.62 -1.77
N HIS A 135 -15.91 21.30 -2.91
CA HIS A 135 -17.00 21.80 -3.74
C HIS A 135 -17.83 20.67 -4.35
N ALA A 136 -17.20 19.59 -4.81
CA ALA A 136 -17.90 18.42 -5.34
C ALA A 136 -18.76 17.72 -4.27
N TYR A 137 -18.28 17.69 -3.02
CA TYR A 137 -19.02 17.17 -1.88
C TYR A 137 -20.22 18.07 -1.54
N GLU A 138 -20.02 19.40 -1.47
CA GLU A 138 -21.09 20.37 -1.22
C GLU A 138 -22.14 20.39 -2.34
N ALA A 139 -21.73 20.12 -3.58
CA ALA A 139 -22.61 20.04 -4.73
C ALA A 139 -23.47 18.75 -4.77
N ASP A 140 -23.34 17.83 -3.80
CA ASP A 140 -24.09 16.57 -3.69
C ASP A 140 -24.14 15.83 -5.03
N MET A 141 -22.99 15.69 -5.69
CA MET A 141 -22.91 15.04 -7.01
C MET A 141 -23.14 13.52 -6.87
N LYS A 142 -24.43 13.13 -6.83
CA LYS A 142 -24.97 11.75 -6.83
C LYS A 142 -24.72 10.96 -8.12
N HIS A 143 -23.67 11.28 -8.87
CA HIS A 143 -23.31 10.50 -10.03
C HIS A 143 -22.44 9.32 -9.60
N THR A 144 -22.77 8.15 -10.12
CA THR A 144 -21.94 6.96 -9.98
C THR A 144 -20.73 7.12 -10.90
N PRO A 145 -19.49 6.99 -10.37
CA PRO A 145 -18.28 7.08 -11.18
C PRO A 145 -18.31 6.15 -12.40
N LYS A 146 -17.75 6.60 -13.53
CA LYS A 146 -17.70 5.85 -14.80
C LYS A 146 -17.04 4.49 -14.62
N ALA A 147 -16.00 4.41 -13.80
CA ALA A 147 -15.29 3.17 -13.49
C ALA A 147 -16.21 2.14 -12.82
N LEU A 148 -17.15 2.58 -11.97
CA LEU A 148 -18.13 1.71 -11.31
C LEU A 148 -19.25 1.29 -12.29
N LEU A 149 -19.64 2.17 -13.20
CA LEU A 149 -20.61 1.85 -14.26
C LEU A 149 -20.06 0.85 -15.29
N ALA A 150 -18.74 0.81 -15.45
CA ALA A 150 -18.05 -0.10 -16.37
C ALA A 150 -17.76 -1.49 -15.77
N LEU A 151 -18.14 -1.73 -14.50
CA LEU A 151 -17.95 -3.02 -13.86
C LEU A 151 -18.82 -4.12 -14.50
N PRO A 152 -18.35 -5.38 -14.48
CA PRO A 152 -19.15 -6.50 -14.94
C PRO A 152 -20.43 -6.66 -14.10
N GLU A 153 -21.52 -7.12 -14.73
CA GLU A 153 -22.79 -7.39 -14.02
C GLU A 153 -22.66 -8.49 -12.95
N THR A 154 -21.71 -9.41 -13.15
CA THR A 154 -21.41 -10.51 -12.23
C THR A 154 -20.09 -10.26 -11.52
N GLU A 155 -20.09 -10.42 -10.20
CA GLU A 155 -18.88 -10.34 -9.38
C GLU A 155 -17.87 -11.42 -9.79
N ASN A 156 -16.59 -11.06 -9.67
CA ASN A 156 -15.48 -11.98 -9.84
C ASN A 156 -15.47 -13.01 -8.71
N SER A 157 -15.46 -14.27 -9.08
CA SER A 157 -15.44 -15.42 -8.15
C SER A 157 -14.22 -16.32 -8.34
N ASP A 158 -13.24 -15.87 -9.13
CA ASP A 158 -11.98 -16.58 -9.30
C ASP A 158 -11.17 -16.58 -7.99
N ILE A 159 -11.06 -17.76 -7.38
CA ILE A 159 -10.40 -17.93 -6.09
C ILE A 159 -8.92 -17.50 -6.15
N ASP A 160 -8.23 -17.74 -7.27
CA ASP A 160 -6.81 -17.44 -7.39
C ASP A 160 -6.60 -15.92 -7.48
N ASP A 161 -7.46 -15.22 -8.22
CA ASP A 161 -7.41 -13.76 -8.34
C ASP A 161 -7.81 -13.07 -7.03
N LEU A 162 -8.86 -13.55 -6.36
CA LEU A 162 -9.29 -13.04 -5.06
C LEU A 162 -8.24 -13.29 -3.96
N SER A 163 -7.64 -14.48 -3.95
CA SER A 163 -6.55 -14.84 -3.05
C SER A 163 -5.33 -13.94 -3.28
N TYR A 164 -4.94 -13.76 -4.54
CA TYR A 164 -3.85 -12.88 -4.90
C TYR A 164 -4.10 -11.44 -4.42
N ALA A 165 -5.28 -10.88 -4.72
CA ALA A 165 -5.66 -9.54 -4.31
C ALA A 165 -5.63 -9.37 -2.78
N TYR A 166 -6.16 -10.36 -2.05
CA TYR A 166 -6.11 -10.39 -0.59
C TYR A 166 -4.67 -10.32 -0.06
N TRP A 167 -3.79 -11.21 -0.54
CA TRP A 167 -2.42 -11.29 -0.06
C TRP A 167 -1.60 -10.07 -0.47
N LEU A 168 -1.85 -9.52 -1.66
CA LEU A 168 -1.23 -8.28 -2.11
C LEU A 168 -1.53 -7.13 -1.14
N GLY A 169 -2.80 -6.93 -0.79
CA GLY A 169 -3.21 -5.91 0.18
C GLY A 169 -2.60 -6.13 1.56
N TYR A 170 -2.56 -7.38 2.01
CA TYR A 170 -1.97 -7.78 3.29
C TYR A 170 -0.47 -7.46 3.35
N ILE A 171 0.30 -7.88 2.34
CA ILE A 171 1.76 -7.71 2.29
C ILE A 171 2.11 -6.23 2.18
N TYR A 172 1.41 -5.45 1.34
CA TYR A 172 1.63 -4.01 1.28
C TYR A 172 1.47 -3.33 2.64
N ARG A 173 0.44 -3.70 3.41
CA ARG A 173 0.24 -3.13 4.74
C ARG A 173 1.31 -3.61 5.71
N CYS A 174 1.71 -4.88 5.63
CA CYS A 174 2.80 -5.43 6.43
C CYS A 174 4.11 -4.66 6.19
N GLU A 175 4.46 -4.36 4.94
CA GLU A 175 5.60 -3.51 4.57
C GLU A 175 5.52 -2.12 5.18
N CYS A 176 4.37 -1.43 5.04
CA CYS A 176 4.18 -0.09 5.61
C CYS A 176 4.43 -0.11 7.14
N ILE A 177 3.89 -1.12 7.81
CA ILE A 177 3.94 -1.30 9.26
C ILE A 177 5.34 -1.67 9.75
N MET A 178 6.02 -2.60 9.08
CA MET A 178 7.36 -3.07 9.46
C MET A 178 8.41 -1.97 9.33
N HIS A 179 8.23 -1.07 8.38
CA HIS A 179 9.21 -0.03 8.06
C HIS A 179 8.80 1.37 8.49
N ASP A 180 7.63 1.54 9.11
CA ASP A 180 7.05 2.84 9.46
C ASP A 180 7.00 3.79 8.24
N GLU A 181 6.63 3.23 7.09
CA GLU A 181 6.63 3.92 5.80
C GLU A 181 5.20 4.11 5.29
N SER A 182 4.97 5.21 4.57
CA SER A 182 3.67 5.45 3.92
C SER A 182 3.43 4.48 2.76
N SER A 183 2.15 4.21 2.49
CA SER A 183 1.66 3.41 1.35
C SER A 183 2.28 3.88 0.03
N ARG A 184 2.35 5.19 -0.19
CA ARG A 184 2.96 5.78 -1.40
C ARG A 184 4.44 5.44 -1.51
N MET A 185 5.19 5.50 -0.42
CA MET A 185 6.62 5.18 -0.41
C MET A 185 6.85 3.70 -0.67
N VAL A 186 6.09 2.81 -0.02
CA VAL A 186 6.16 1.36 -0.26
C VAL A 186 5.81 1.03 -1.71
N TYR A 187 4.75 1.60 -2.29
CA TYR A 187 4.39 1.36 -3.69
C TYR A 187 5.47 1.85 -4.67
N SER A 188 6.12 2.98 -4.37
CA SER A 188 7.23 3.50 -5.18
C SER A 188 8.45 2.56 -5.22
N ALA A 189 8.67 1.84 -4.12
CA ALA A 189 9.72 0.83 -4.02
C ALA A 189 9.33 -0.48 -4.71
N PHE A 190 8.09 -0.92 -4.46
CA PHE A 190 7.52 -2.19 -4.89
C PHE A 190 6.20 -1.96 -5.63
N THR A 191 6.30 -1.82 -6.95
CA THR A 191 5.12 -1.75 -7.83
C THR A 191 4.36 -3.07 -7.80
N GLU A 192 3.12 -3.06 -8.28
CA GLU A 192 2.27 -4.25 -8.32
C GLU A 192 2.94 -5.40 -9.09
N ASP A 193 3.61 -5.13 -10.22
CA ASP A 193 4.38 -6.13 -10.96
C ASP A 193 5.46 -6.83 -10.11
N ILE A 194 6.16 -6.06 -9.27
CA ILE A 194 7.22 -6.58 -8.39
C ILE A 194 6.59 -7.47 -7.32
N MET A 195 5.51 -7.00 -6.69
CA MET A 195 4.78 -7.76 -5.68
C MET A 195 4.13 -9.02 -6.26
N ARG A 196 3.58 -8.95 -7.47
CA ARG A 196 3.02 -10.09 -8.20
C ARG A 196 4.06 -11.16 -8.45
N LYS A 197 5.24 -10.75 -8.88
CA LYS A 197 6.37 -11.66 -9.07
C LYS A 197 6.78 -12.31 -7.75
N ALA A 198 6.97 -11.51 -6.69
CA ALA A 198 7.34 -12.02 -5.37
C ALA A 198 6.29 -13.02 -4.83
N TYR A 199 5.00 -12.70 -4.94
CA TYR A 199 3.92 -13.61 -4.58
C TYR A 199 3.97 -14.92 -5.38
N THR A 200 4.15 -14.82 -6.70
CA THR A 200 4.23 -16.00 -7.58
C THR A 200 5.42 -16.88 -7.21
N ASP A 201 6.58 -16.28 -6.92
CA ASP A 201 7.78 -17.01 -6.49
C ASP A 201 7.53 -17.72 -5.14
N VAL A 202 6.81 -17.09 -4.21
CA VAL A 202 6.44 -17.68 -2.90
C VAL A 202 5.46 -18.83 -3.05
N VAL A 203 4.40 -18.67 -3.84
CA VAL A 203 3.39 -19.72 -4.08
C VAL A 203 3.99 -20.93 -4.80
N ASN A 204 5.02 -20.72 -5.62
CA ASN A 204 5.75 -21.81 -6.27
C ASN A 204 6.88 -22.40 -5.41
N SER A 205 7.08 -21.90 -4.19
CA SER A 205 8.09 -22.36 -3.25
C SER A 205 7.51 -23.31 -2.20
N PRO A 206 8.35 -24.01 -1.41
CA PRO A 206 7.90 -24.81 -0.26
C PRO A 206 7.16 -24.00 0.82
N MET A 207 7.17 -22.65 0.76
CA MET A 207 6.39 -21.81 1.65
C MET A 207 4.88 -21.87 1.38
N ASN A 208 4.45 -22.38 0.22
CA ASN A 208 3.04 -22.58 -0.09
C ASN A 208 2.36 -23.60 0.84
N ASP A 209 3.13 -24.47 1.50
CA ASP A 209 2.61 -25.42 2.50
C ASP A 209 2.31 -24.74 3.86
N ARG A 210 2.61 -23.45 4.00
CA ARG A 210 2.38 -22.64 5.22
C ARG A 210 1.30 -21.60 4.99
N ASN A 211 0.70 -21.12 6.07
CA ASN A 211 -0.21 -19.99 6.00
C ASN A 211 0.58 -18.73 5.61
N LEU A 212 0.22 -18.09 4.50
CA LEU A 212 0.89 -16.89 3.99
C LEU A 212 0.93 -15.74 5.00
N SER A 213 0.00 -15.70 5.98
CA SER A 213 0.05 -14.72 7.08
C SER A 213 1.28 -14.90 7.98
N ASP A 214 1.70 -16.14 8.16
CA ASP A 214 2.85 -16.51 8.99
C ASP A 214 4.15 -16.27 8.22
N CYS A 215 4.10 -16.39 6.89
CA CYS A 215 5.20 -16.10 5.98
C CYS A 215 5.31 -14.61 5.59
N ALA A 216 4.32 -13.77 5.91
CA ALA A 216 4.30 -12.37 5.46
C ALA A 216 5.58 -11.60 5.83
N LYS A 217 6.13 -11.83 7.03
CA LYS A 217 7.40 -11.22 7.46
C LYS A 217 8.61 -11.72 6.68
N GLU A 218 8.61 -13.00 6.29
CA GLU A 218 9.64 -13.60 5.46
C GLU A 218 9.58 -13.01 4.04
N ILE A 219 8.38 -12.83 3.50
CA ILE A 219 8.15 -12.16 2.22
C ILE A 219 8.67 -10.71 2.26
N CYS A 220 8.37 -9.96 3.32
CA CYS A 220 8.89 -8.60 3.47
C CYS A 220 10.43 -8.57 3.53
N ALA A 221 11.05 -9.53 4.22
CA ALA A 221 12.52 -9.65 4.26
C ALA A 221 13.13 -9.97 2.89
N ASP A 222 12.43 -10.72 2.03
CA ASP A 222 12.86 -10.96 0.65
C ASP A 222 12.70 -9.71 -0.23
N LEU A 223 11.62 -8.96 -0.06
CA LEU A 223 11.41 -7.67 -0.72
C LEU A 223 12.50 -6.66 -0.32
N ASP A 224 12.84 -6.60 0.97
CA ASP A 224 13.97 -5.83 1.49
C ASP A 224 15.27 -6.14 0.76
N ARG A 225 15.58 -7.44 0.60
CA ARG A 225 16.77 -7.88 -0.12
C ARG A 225 16.76 -7.38 -1.57
N LEU A 226 15.64 -7.51 -2.27
CA LEU A 226 15.48 -7.03 -3.64
C LEU A 226 15.66 -5.51 -3.76
N LEU A 227 15.11 -4.75 -2.80
CA LEU A 227 15.26 -3.30 -2.76
C LEU A 227 16.72 -2.89 -2.55
N VAL A 228 17.43 -3.57 -1.63
CA VAL A 228 18.86 -3.34 -1.39
C VAL A 228 19.68 -3.64 -2.66
N GLU A 229 19.45 -4.78 -3.32
CA GLU A 229 20.14 -5.15 -4.57
C GLU A 229 19.91 -4.13 -5.69
N LYS A 230 18.69 -3.59 -5.80
CA LYS A 230 18.32 -2.54 -6.78
C LYS A 230 19.00 -1.21 -6.49
N ILE A 231 19.05 -0.81 -5.22
CA ILE A 231 19.73 0.44 -4.78
C ILE A 231 21.25 0.30 -4.91
N TRP A 232 21.79 -0.90 -4.70
CA TRP A 232 23.22 -1.18 -4.57
C TRP A 232 23.66 -2.45 -5.32
N PRO A 233 23.72 -2.40 -6.66
CA PRO A 233 24.11 -3.56 -7.44
C PRO A 233 25.57 -3.94 -7.16
N GLU A 234 25.83 -5.22 -6.86
CA GLU A 234 27.14 -5.78 -6.44
C GLU A 234 28.35 -5.29 -7.26
N LYS A 235 28.13 -5.02 -8.56
CA LYS A 235 29.16 -4.52 -9.48
C LYS A 235 29.79 -3.19 -9.05
N LYS A 236 29.13 -2.38 -8.23
CA LYS A 236 29.66 -1.09 -7.76
C LYS A 236 30.54 -1.19 -6.51
N HIS A 237 30.63 -2.35 -5.85
CA HIS A 237 31.16 -2.44 -4.47
C HIS A 237 32.21 -3.50 -4.18
N ARG A 238 32.87 -4.06 -5.20
CA ARG A 238 34.16 -4.77 -5.01
C ARG A 238 35.26 -3.92 -4.33
N LYS A 239 35.04 -2.62 -4.15
CA LYS A 239 36.00 -1.67 -3.53
C LYS A 239 35.74 -1.43 -2.04
N TYR A 240 34.62 -1.94 -1.50
CA TYR A 240 34.20 -1.72 -0.11
C TYR A 240 33.92 -3.02 0.66
N MET A 241 34.12 -4.18 0.02
CA MET A 241 34.38 -5.47 0.66
C MET A 241 35.89 -5.70 0.68
#